data_AF-A0A956K1N3-F1
#
_entry.id   AF-A0A956K1N3-F1
#
_cell.length_a   1.000
_cell.length_b   1.000
_cell.length_c   1.000
_cell.angle_alpha   90.00
_cell.angle_beta   90.00
_cell.angle_gamma   90.00
#
_symmetry.space_group_name_H-M   'P 1'
#
loop_
_entity.id
_entity.type
_entity.pdbx_description
1 polymer ?
#
loop_
_entity_poly.entity_id
_entity_poly.type
_entity_poly.pdbx_seq_one_letter_code
_entity_poly.pdbx_strand_id
1 'polypeptide(L)'
;MHWDRDEIILALALYLDIRDGHVTNQRAATRALATAIGRNAVATGNAVLAFNSVDPQAWRTGRSVTPAAQRVWDELAHKPDDVRKLARGIRSRLKLQNPTGDPRELSAEDVWLRVQAFAANARRTKRPIFTLQTKVKNFITDVKAGSIGRRSAAGRSNTSRVGRAAVATVWSELLNGGPVATPPGVLYFAPALMLDALPDAIEYVGNGEIALRQDARVRERNLRRQRSAGGTAGGGQRGGGGEGPVHAAIKQYIERNPDEALGALGPVPFTCKSTEFVFATGDRVDVLLIDGEGRIVLVEVKPLVDETELAPFAQAAKYRTLWHVLEGRDLSEIRCVVAAPRIPPRMGRKMRTAYNVEHVEISVAKADPALAKKLGL
;
A
#
# COMPACT_ATOMS: atom_id res chain seq x y z
N MET A 1 -29.28 11.49 -18.46
CA MET A 1 -28.14 10.69 -17.96
C MET A 1 -27.51 9.99 -19.14
N HIS A 2 -26.23 10.24 -19.44
CA HIS A 2 -25.55 9.65 -20.59
C HIS A 2 -25.05 8.23 -20.22
N TRP A 3 -25.37 7.25 -21.06
CA TRP A 3 -24.88 5.87 -20.97
C TRP A 3 -23.80 5.69 -22.03
N ASP A 4 -22.64 5.18 -21.66
CA ASP A 4 -21.62 4.84 -22.64
C ASP A 4 -21.98 3.55 -23.39
N ARG A 5 -21.26 3.28 -24.48
CA ARG A 5 -21.56 2.12 -25.34
C ARG A 5 -21.40 0.78 -24.62
N ASP A 6 -20.42 0.65 -23.73
CA ASP A 6 -20.17 -0.60 -23.00
C ASP A 6 -21.30 -0.85 -21.97
N GLU A 7 -21.76 0.19 -21.27
CA GLU A 7 -22.92 0.12 -20.37
C GLU A 7 -24.19 -0.26 -21.13
N ILE A 8 -24.41 0.29 -22.34
CA ILE A 8 -25.55 -0.05 -23.20
C ILE A 8 -25.49 -1.51 -23.63
N ILE A 9 -24.32 -2.02 -24.05
CA ILE A 9 -24.15 -3.44 -24.43
C ILE A 9 -24.45 -4.36 -23.24
N LEU A 10 -24.03 -3.98 -22.03
CA LEU A 10 -24.34 -4.76 -20.82
C LEU A 10 -25.83 -4.77 -20.49
N ALA A 11 -26.51 -3.63 -20.64
CA ALA A 11 -27.95 -3.53 -20.45
C ALA A 11 -28.71 -4.35 -21.51
N LEU A 12 -28.27 -4.30 -22.77
CA LEU A 12 -28.83 -5.12 -23.86
C LEU A 12 -28.64 -6.62 -23.60
N ALA A 13 -27.45 -7.03 -23.17
CA ALA A 13 -27.19 -8.43 -22.84
C ALA A 13 -28.12 -8.94 -21.73
N LEU A 14 -28.28 -8.15 -20.66
CA LEU A 14 -29.20 -8.49 -19.58
C LEU A 14 -30.65 -8.53 -20.05
N TYR A 15 -31.06 -7.60 -20.91
CA TYR A 15 -32.39 -7.61 -21.51
C TYR A 15 -32.66 -8.91 -22.28
N LEU A 16 -31.75 -9.31 -23.16
CA LEU A 16 -31.87 -10.54 -23.95
C LEU A 16 -31.91 -11.78 -23.06
N ASP A 17 -31.08 -11.84 -22.01
CA ASP A 17 -31.09 -12.96 -21.06
C ASP A 17 -32.39 -13.04 -20.24
N ILE A 18 -33.04 -11.91 -19.93
CA ILE A 18 -34.36 -11.90 -19.29
C ILE A 18 -35.44 -12.37 -20.27
N ARG A 19 -35.44 -11.85 -21.50
CA ARG A 19 -36.41 -12.21 -22.55
C ARG A 19 -36.36 -13.69 -22.89
N ASP A 20 -35.14 -14.23 -23.03
CA ASP A 20 -34.91 -15.62 -23.41
C ASP A 20 -35.03 -16.59 -22.20
N GLY A 21 -35.40 -16.10 -21.01
CA GLY A 21 -35.62 -16.93 -19.82
C GLY A 21 -34.36 -17.44 -19.12
N HIS A 22 -33.17 -16.92 -19.47
CA HIS A 22 -31.90 -17.30 -18.84
C HIS A 22 -31.71 -16.68 -17.43
N VAL A 23 -32.51 -15.66 -17.07
CA VAL A 23 -32.47 -15.00 -15.76
C VAL A 23 -33.78 -15.21 -15.02
N THR A 24 -33.75 -16.02 -13.95
CA THR A 24 -34.93 -16.33 -13.12
C THR A 24 -35.28 -15.23 -12.12
N ASN A 25 -34.29 -14.42 -11.70
CA ASN A 25 -34.49 -13.31 -10.76
C ASN A 25 -34.01 -11.98 -11.35
N GLN A 26 -34.89 -11.33 -12.12
CA GLN A 26 -34.61 -10.06 -12.80
C GLN A 26 -34.15 -8.95 -11.83
N ARG A 27 -34.76 -8.85 -10.64
CA ARG A 27 -34.41 -7.80 -9.66
C ARG A 27 -32.99 -7.99 -9.11
N ALA A 28 -32.55 -9.23 -8.89
CA ALA A 28 -31.19 -9.52 -8.44
C ALA A 28 -30.17 -9.24 -9.56
N ALA A 29 -30.43 -9.70 -10.79
CA ALA A 29 -29.53 -9.48 -11.92
C ALA A 29 -29.38 -7.99 -12.28
N THR A 30 -30.47 -7.21 -12.21
CA THR A 30 -30.44 -5.76 -12.43
C THR A 30 -29.59 -5.05 -11.37
N ARG A 31 -29.74 -5.44 -10.10
CA ARG A 31 -28.91 -4.90 -9.01
C ARG A 31 -27.43 -5.24 -9.19
N ALA A 32 -27.13 -6.49 -9.55
CA ALA A 32 -25.75 -6.91 -9.82
C ALA A 32 -25.12 -6.12 -10.98
N LEU A 33 -25.86 -5.92 -12.08
CA LEU A 33 -25.40 -5.07 -13.17
C LEU A 33 -25.16 -3.64 -12.69
N ALA A 34 -26.14 -3.05 -11.98
CA ALA A 34 -26.06 -1.68 -11.48
C ALA A 34 -24.81 -1.46 -10.60
N THR A 35 -24.53 -2.39 -9.68
CA THR A 35 -23.31 -2.38 -8.87
C THR A 35 -22.06 -2.44 -9.73
N ALA A 36 -22.02 -3.34 -10.73
CA ALA A 36 -20.85 -3.53 -11.58
C ALA A 36 -20.50 -2.29 -12.44
N ILE A 37 -21.50 -1.53 -12.89
CA ILE A 37 -21.31 -0.29 -13.68
C ILE A 37 -21.35 0.99 -12.82
N GLY A 38 -21.46 0.87 -11.49
CA GLY A 38 -21.50 2.03 -10.58
C GLY A 38 -22.73 2.92 -10.78
N ARG A 39 -23.88 2.35 -11.18
CA ARG A 39 -25.13 3.07 -11.42
C ARG A 39 -26.19 2.73 -10.37
N ASN A 40 -27.22 3.56 -10.31
CA ASN A 40 -28.40 3.29 -9.50
C ASN A 40 -29.22 2.12 -10.10
N ALA A 41 -29.74 1.22 -9.26
CA ALA A 41 -30.50 0.05 -9.68
C ALA A 41 -31.78 0.40 -10.45
N VAL A 42 -32.49 1.48 -10.07
CA VAL A 42 -33.68 1.96 -10.76
C VAL A 42 -33.33 2.48 -12.15
N ALA A 43 -32.28 3.29 -12.26
CA ALA A 43 -31.80 3.78 -13.56
C ALA A 43 -31.36 2.64 -14.48
N THR A 44 -30.69 1.63 -13.92
CA THR A 44 -30.26 0.43 -14.65
C THR A 44 -31.45 -0.40 -15.13
N GLY A 45 -32.43 -0.65 -14.25
CA GLY A 45 -33.67 -1.32 -14.63
C GLY A 45 -34.43 -0.56 -15.72
N ASN A 46 -34.41 0.78 -15.66
CA ASN A 46 -35.03 1.61 -16.69
C ASN A 46 -34.34 1.49 -18.05
N ALA A 47 -33.02 1.44 -18.10
CA ALA A 47 -32.27 1.23 -19.33
C ALA A 47 -32.50 -0.17 -19.94
N VAL A 48 -32.51 -1.21 -19.10
CA VAL A 48 -32.80 -2.59 -19.54
C VAL A 48 -34.22 -2.68 -20.12
N LEU A 49 -35.23 -2.14 -19.44
CA LEU A 49 -36.63 -2.18 -19.88
C LEU A 49 -36.93 -1.23 -21.06
N ALA A 50 -36.05 -0.29 -21.39
CA ALA A 50 -36.24 0.58 -22.54
C ALA A 50 -36.18 -0.20 -23.85
N PHE A 51 -35.42 -1.31 -23.91
CA PHE A 51 -35.33 -2.15 -25.11
C PHE A 51 -36.66 -2.81 -25.50
N ASN A 52 -37.64 -2.95 -24.59
CA ASN A 52 -39.01 -3.36 -24.95
C ASN A 52 -39.67 -2.45 -26.00
N SER A 53 -39.22 -1.20 -26.14
CA SER A 53 -39.78 -0.26 -27.12
C SER A 53 -39.31 -0.46 -28.55
N VAL A 54 -38.21 -1.22 -28.73
CA VAL A 54 -37.58 -1.51 -30.02
C VAL A 54 -37.56 -2.99 -30.34
N ASP A 55 -37.87 -3.84 -29.37
CA ASP A 55 -38.04 -5.26 -29.58
C ASP A 55 -39.44 -5.57 -30.14
N PRO A 56 -39.56 -6.07 -31.39
CA PRO A 56 -40.85 -6.41 -31.98
C PRO A 56 -41.56 -7.56 -31.26
N GLN A 57 -40.85 -8.34 -30.44
CA GLN A 57 -41.41 -9.46 -29.67
C GLN A 57 -41.86 -9.07 -28.26
N ALA A 58 -41.59 -7.84 -27.81
CA ALA A 58 -41.90 -7.40 -26.46
C ALA A 58 -43.23 -6.63 -26.38
N TRP A 59 -43.84 -6.69 -25.19
CA TRP A 59 -44.95 -5.80 -24.86
C TRP A 59 -44.43 -4.37 -24.65
N ARG A 60 -45.12 -3.38 -25.24
CA ARG A 60 -44.69 -1.98 -25.20
C ARG A 60 -44.82 -1.42 -23.79
N THR A 61 -43.72 -0.93 -23.23
CA THR A 61 -43.64 -0.37 -21.87
C THR A 61 -43.91 1.13 -21.79
N GLY A 62 -44.19 1.79 -22.93
CA GLY A 62 -44.31 3.25 -23.03
C GLY A 62 -43.00 4.02 -22.85
N ARG A 63 -41.87 3.32 -22.72
CA ARG A 63 -40.53 3.92 -22.59
C ARG A 63 -39.91 4.08 -23.98
N SER A 64 -39.01 5.04 -24.16
CA SER A 64 -38.23 5.19 -25.39
C SER A 64 -36.77 4.88 -25.11
N VAL A 65 -36.11 4.10 -25.98
CA VAL A 65 -34.64 4.04 -25.98
C VAL A 65 -34.03 5.38 -26.34
N THR A 66 -32.81 5.63 -25.88
CA THR A 66 -32.02 6.77 -26.38
C THR A 66 -31.50 6.48 -27.80
N PRO A 67 -31.16 7.50 -28.60
CA PRO A 67 -30.58 7.27 -29.94
C PRO A 67 -29.30 6.42 -29.93
N ALA A 68 -28.50 6.48 -28.85
CA ALA A 68 -27.32 5.63 -28.71
C ALA A 68 -27.68 4.15 -28.47
N ALA A 69 -28.69 3.90 -27.64
CA ALA A 69 -29.20 2.56 -27.40
C ALA A 69 -29.89 1.96 -28.63
N GLN A 70 -30.61 2.77 -29.41
CA GLN A 70 -31.16 2.37 -30.72
C GLN A 70 -30.06 1.88 -31.66
N ARG A 71 -28.96 2.63 -31.80
CA ARG A 71 -27.84 2.21 -32.67
C ARG A 71 -27.24 0.88 -32.25
N VAL A 72 -27.06 0.66 -30.94
CA VAL A 72 -26.53 -0.61 -30.42
C VAL A 72 -27.52 -1.76 -30.65
N TRP A 73 -28.82 -1.49 -30.52
CA TRP A 73 -29.88 -2.45 -30.85
C TRP A 73 -29.82 -2.86 -32.32
N ASP A 74 -29.88 -1.89 -33.23
CA ASP A 74 -29.86 -2.15 -34.68
C ASP A 74 -28.62 -2.95 -35.10
N GLU A 75 -27.48 -2.63 -34.50
CA GLU A 75 -26.20 -3.29 -34.77
C GLU A 75 -26.13 -4.73 -34.24
N LEU A 76 -26.65 -5.01 -33.04
CA LEU A 76 -26.31 -6.24 -32.31
C LEU A 76 -27.49 -7.14 -31.94
N ALA A 77 -28.74 -6.65 -31.96
CA ALA A 77 -29.90 -7.41 -31.48
C ALA A 77 -30.16 -8.69 -32.27
N HIS A 78 -29.75 -8.73 -33.55
CA HIS A 78 -29.85 -9.91 -34.41
C HIS A 78 -28.73 -10.95 -34.16
N LYS A 79 -27.80 -10.70 -33.21
CA LYS A 79 -26.67 -11.57 -32.84
C LYS A 79 -26.55 -11.72 -31.32
N PRO A 80 -27.52 -12.36 -30.65
CA PRO A 80 -27.58 -12.43 -29.18
C PRO A 80 -26.33 -13.06 -28.55
N ASP A 81 -25.72 -14.05 -29.19
CA ASP A 81 -24.52 -14.70 -28.67
C ASP A 81 -23.27 -13.81 -28.74
N ASP A 82 -23.16 -12.97 -29.77
CA ASP A 82 -22.10 -11.97 -29.88
C ASP A 82 -22.26 -10.89 -28.80
N VAL A 83 -23.50 -10.43 -28.54
CA VAL A 83 -23.78 -9.51 -27.44
C VAL A 83 -23.34 -10.11 -26.11
N ARG A 84 -23.70 -11.36 -25.83
CA ARG A 84 -23.29 -12.06 -24.58
C ARG A 84 -21.77 -12.19 -24.49
N LYS A 85 -21.09 -12.49 -25.60
CA LYS A 85 -19.62 -12.57 -25.65
C LYS A 85 -18.96 -11.22 -25.37
N LEU A 86 -19.46 -10.15 -25.99
CA LEU A 86 -19.01 -8.78 -25.74
C LEU A 86 -19.26 -8.38 -24.28
N ALA A 87 -20.46 -8.64 -23.77
CA ALA A 87 -20.83 -8.36 -22.39
C ALA A 87 -19.95 -9.10 -21.38
N ARG A 88 -19.59 -10.37 -21.63
CA ARG A 88 -18.60 -11.09 -20.81
C ARG A 88 -17.25 -10.37 -20.83
N GLY A 89 -16.76 -9.96 -22.00
CA GLY A 89 -15.53 -9.19 -22.13
C GLY A 89 -15.57 -7.84 -21.40
N ILE A 90 -16.68 -7.11 -21.47
CA ILE A 90 -16.89 -5.86 -20.74
C ILE A 90 -16.94 -6.11 -19.23
N ARG A 91 -17.72 -7.10 -18.75
CA ARG A 91 -17.80 -7.46 -17.33
C ARG A 91 -16.45 -7.87 -16.78
N SER A 92 -15.66 -8.64 -17.53
CA SER A 92 -14.28 -8.94 -17.15
C SER A 92 -13.51 -7.64 -16.96
N ARG A 93 -13.49 -6.73 -17.95
CA ARG A 93 -12.80 -5.42 -17.82
C ARG A 93 -13.29 -4.60 -16.63
N LEU A 94 -14.59 -4.52 -16.37
CA LEU A 94 -15.15 -3.78 -15.23
C LEU A 94 -14.77 -4.41 -13.89
N LYS A 95 -14.78 -5.75 -13.77
CA LYS A 95 -14.25 -6.44 -12.59
C LYS A 95 -12.78 -6.14 -12.35
N LEU A 96 -11.97 -5.99 -13.41
CA LEU A 96 -10.57 -5.57 -13.28
C LEU A 96 -10.44 -4.11 -12.78
N GLN A 97 -11.43 -3.26 -13.05
CA GLN A 97 -11.41 -1.83 -12.72
C GLN A 97 -11.99 -1.51 -11.33
N ASN A 98 -13.05 -2.21 -10.91
CA ASN A 98 -13.76 -1.97 -9.65
C ASN A 98 -13.87 -3.26 -8.82
N PRO A 99 -12.76 -3.76 -8.23
CA PRO A 99 -12.78 -4.90 -7.34
C PRO A 99 -13.35 -4.47 -5.98
N THR A 100 -14.67 -4.41 -5.86
CA THR A 100 -15.35 -4.13 -4.58
C THR A 100 -15.51 -5.38 -3.70
N GLY A 101 -14.83 -6.49 -4.03
CA GLY A 101 -14.92 -7.77 -3.32
C GLY A 101 -13.68 -8.11 -2.48
N ASP A 102 -13.77 -9.17 -1.67
CA ASP A 102 -12.60 -9.73 -1.00
C ASP A 102 -11.59 -10.16 -2.09
N PRO A 103 -10.34 -9.64 -2.09
CA PRO A 103 -9.32 -10.06 -3.03
C PRO A 103 -9.16 -11.57 -3.11
N ARG A 104 -9.44 -12.32 -2.04
CA ARG A 104 -9.38 -13.79 -2.02
C ARG A 104 -10.34 -14.48 -2.99
N GLU A 105 -11.39 -13.78 -3.45
CA GLU A 105 -12.30 -14.30 -4.47
C GLU A 105 -11.73 -14.22 -5.89
N LEU A 106 -10.61 -13.51 -6.09
CA LEU A 106 -9.96 -13.45 -7.40
C LEU A 106 -9.27 -14.77 -7.71
N SER A 107 -9.66 -15.38 -8.83
CA SER A 107 -8.94 -16.53 -9.36
C SER A 107 -7.53 -16.12 -9.82
N ALA A 108 -6.60 -17.07 -9.88
CA ALA A 108 -5.27 -16.83 -10.44
C ALA A 108 -5.35 -16.30 -11.89
N GLU A 109 -6.42 -16.64 -12.62
CA GLU A 109 -6.63 -16.12 -13.97
C GLU A 109 -7.08 -14.66 -13.98
N ASP A 110 -8.00 -14.27 -13.10
CA ASP A 110 -8.40 -12.88 -12.97
C ASP A 110 -7.17 -12.01 -12.64
N VAL A 111 -6.33 -12.48 -11.71
CA VAL A 111 -5.07 -11.83 -11.33
C VAL A 111 -4.12 -11.70 -12.52
N TRP A 112 -3.93 -12.77 -13.30
CA TRP A 112 -3.10 -12.74 -14.50
C TRP A 112 -3.60 -11.71 -15.53
N LEU A 113 -4.91 -11.67 -15.79
CA LEU A 113 -5.52 -10.72 -16.71
C LEU A 113 -5.34 -9.26 -16.24
N ARG A 114 -5.45 -8.99 -14.93
CA ARG A 114 -5.16 -7.67 -14.33
C ARG A 114 -3.70 -7.28 -14.54
N VAL A 115 -2.78 -8.18 -14.24
CA VAL A 115 -1.34 -7.97 -14.40
C VAL A 115 -0.97 -7.72 -15.86
N GLN A 116 -1.54 -8.46 -16.81
CA GLN A 116 -1.36 -8.22 -18.24
C GLN A 116 -1.89 -6.86 -18.68
N ALA A 117 -3.12 -6.50 -18.29
CA ALA A 117 -3.72 -5.22 -18.64
C ALA A 117 -2.88 -4.05 -18.11
N PHE A 118 -2.43 -4.15 -16.85
CA PHE A 118 -1.51 -3.19 -16.25
C PHE A 118 -0.19 -3.10 -17.02
N ALA A 119 0.46 -4.24 -17.31
CA ALA A 119 1.73 -4.28 -18.02
C ALA A 119 1.62 -3.70 -19.44
N ALA A 120 0.51 -3.94 -20.14
CA ALA A 120 0.25 -3.38 -21.47
C ALA A 120 0.14 -1.84 -21.39
N ASN A 121 -0.54 -1.32 -20.38
CA ASN A 121 -0.61 0.12 -20.13
C ASN A 121 0.75 0.71 -19.75
N ALA A 122 1.51 0.05 -18.87
CA ALA A 122 2.84 0.49 -18.45
C ALA A 122 3.82 0.52 -19.64
N ARG A 123 3.76 -0.47 -20.54
CA ARG A 123 4.51 -0.48 -21.80
C ARG A 123 4.17 0.73 -22.66
N ARG A 124 2.88 0.97 -22.91
CA ARG A 124 2.39 2.07 -23.76
C ARG A 124 2.82 3.43 -23.22
N THR A 125 2.72 3.62 -21.91
CA THR A 125 3.05 4.89 -21.24
C THR A 125 4.53 5.02 -20.86
N LYS A 126 5.35 4.00 -21.14
CA LYS A 126 6.73 3.88 -20.67
C LYS A 126 6.87 4.08 -19.15
N ARG A 127 5.81 3.76 -18.38
CA ARG A 127 5.82 3.85 -16.92
C ARG A 127 6.83 2.82 -16.37
N PRO A 128 7.80 3.25 -15.54
CA PRO A 128 8.70 2.31 -14.89
C PRO A 128 8.01 1.58 -13.74
N ILE A 129 8.49 0.36 -13.48
CA ILE A 129 8.13 -0.44 -12.31
C ILE A 129 9.43 -0.72 -11.54
N PHE A 130 9.43 -0.46 -10.24
CA PHE A 130 10.62 -0.56 -9.41
C PHE A 130 10.65 -1.89 -8.66
N THR A 131 11.81 -2.54 -8.57
CA THR A 131 11.97 -3.70 -7.69
C THR A 131 11.70 -3.31 -6.24
N LEU A 132 11.16 -4.24 -5.44
CA LEU A 132 10.70 -3.92 -4.09
C LEU A 132 11.85 -3.51 -3.15
N GLN A 133 12.94 -4.29 -3.13
CA GLN A 133 14.06 -4.09 -2.21
C GLN A 133 15.08 -3.06 -2.73
N THR A 134 15.60 -3.26 -3.95
CA THR A 134 16.71 -2.48 -4.49
C THR A 134 16.28 -1.24 -5.28
N LYS A 135 14.97 -1.04 -5.48
CA LYS A 135 14.39 0.07 -6.25
C LYS A 135 15.00 0.23 -7.65
N VAL A 136 15.38 -0.89 -8.28
CA VAL A 136 15.88 -0.90 -9.66
C VAL A 136 14.73 -0.68 -10.63
N LYS A 137 14.90 0.29 -11.53
CA LYS A 137 13.93 0.64 -12.56
C LYS A 137 13.82 -0.46 -13.62
N ASN A 138 12.60 -0.90 -13.92
CA ASN A 138 12.31 -1.86 -14.98
C ASN A 138 11.24 -1.30 -15.92
N PHE A 139 11.31 -1.69 -17.19
CA PHE A 139 10.34 -1.31 -18.22
C PHE A 139 9.76 -2.56 -18.89
N ILE A 140 8.47 -2.55 -19.16
CA ILE A 140 7.83 -3.63 -19.93
C ILE A 140 8.21 -3.48 -21.41
N THR A 141 8.73 -4.55 -22.02
CA THR A 141 9.14 -4.58 -23.43
C THR A 141 8.05 -5.13 -24.34
N ASP A 142 7.35 -6.16 -23.88
CA ASP A 142 6.26 -6.82 -24.61
C ASP A 142 5.29 -7.51 -23.65
N VAL A 143 4.04 -7.68 -24.08
CA VAL A 143 2.99 -8.40 -23.34
C VAL A 143 2.37 -9.42 -24.30
N LYS A 144 2.50 -10.70 -23.97
CA LYS A 144 1.94 -11.84 -24.71
C LYS A 144 0.97 -12.60 -23.82
N ALA A 145 0.08 -13.39 -24.42
CA ALA A 145 -0.95 -14.16 -23.71
C ALA A 145 -0.44 -14.98 -22.50
N GLY A 146 0.78 -15.53 -22.57
CA GLY A 146 1.37 -16.33 -21.47
C GLY A 146 2.58 -15.70 -20.77
N SER A 147 3.07 -14.53 -21.20
CA SER A 147 4.26 -13.91 -20.60
C SER A 147 4.38 -12.41 -20.82
N ILE A 148 5.03 -11.74 -19.87
CA ILE A 148 5.33 -10.31 -19.89
C ILE A 148 6.84 -10.14 -19.92
N GLY A 149 7.38 -9.59 -21.01
CA GLY A 149 8.80 -9.28 -21.13
C GLY A 149 9.13 -7.96 -20.45
N ARG A 150 10.28 -7.91 -19.77
CA ARG A 150 10.79 -6.71 -19.11
C ARG A 150 12.27 -6.49 -19.39
N ARG A 151 12.71 -5.23 -19.29
CA ARG A 151 14.11 -4.81 -19.33
C ARG A 151 14.47 -4.01 -18.07
N SER A 152 15.51 -4.44 -17.37
CA SER A 152 16.12 -3.74 -16.23
C SER A 152 16.98 -2.57 -16.70
N ALA A 153 17.01 -1.49 -15.93
CA ALA A 153 17.97 -0.40 -16.11
C ALA A 153 19.38 -0.76 -15.60
N ALA A 154 19.50 -1.79 -14.75
CA ALA A 154 20.77 -2.28 -14.22
C ALA A 154 21.21 -3.60 -14.91
N GLY A 155 22.45 -3.64 -15.41
CA GLY A 155 23.15 -4.84 -15.92
C GLY A 155 23.54 -4.83 -17.41
N ARG A 156 24.23 -5.89 -17.87
CA ARG A 156 24.57 -6.15 -19.30
C ARG A 156 23.56 -7.08 -20.01
N SER A 157 22.94 -8.01 -19.27
CA SER A 157 21.84 -8.88 -19.73
C SER A 157 20.58 -8.54 -18.94
N ASN A 158 19.77 -7.63 -19.48
CA ASN A 158 18.73 -6.95 -18.69
C ASN A 158 17.32 -7.44 -18.99
N THR A 159 17.16 -8.38 -19.90
CA THR A 159 15.85 -8.85 -20.35
C THR A 159 15.46 -10.13 -19.64
N SER A 160 14.24 -10.19 -19.12
CA SER A 160 13.64 -11.41 -18.57
C SER A 160 12.13 -11.39 -18.74
N ARG A 161 11.45 -12.50 -18.43
CA ARG A 161 10.01 -12.64 -18.66
C ARG A 161 9.30 -13.15 -17.41
N VAL A 162 8.22 -12.48 -17.02
CA VAL A 162 7.29 -12.98 -16.00
C VAL A 162 6.21 -13.80 -16.71
N GLY A 163 6.16 -15.11 -16.42
CA GLY A 163 5.15 -16.01 -16.96
C GLY A 163 3.86 -16.03 -16.14
N ARG A 164 2.78 -16.51 -16.74
CA ARG A 164 1.49 -16.75 -16.08
C ARG A 164 1.63 -17.61 -14.81
N ALA A 165 2.41 -18.69 -14.88
CA ALA A 165 2.66 -19.57 -13.74
C ALA A 165 3.33 -18.83 -12.56
N ALA A 166 4.28 -17.93 -12.84
CA ALA A 166 4.95 -17.16 -11.78
C ALA A 166 3.99 -16.24 -11.03
N VAL A 167 3.04 -15.61 -11.74
CA VAL A 167 1.98 -14.80 -11.12
C VAL A 167 1.05 -15.68 -10.29
N ALA A 168 0.66 -16.84 -10.80
CA ALA A 168 -0.17 -17.80 -10.07
C ALA A 168 0.53 -18.30 -8.79
N THR A 169 1.84 -18.59 -8.84
CA THR A 169 2.63 -18.98 -7.66
C THR A 169 2.62 -17.87 -6.61
N VAL A 170 2.97 -16.63 -6.98
CA VAL A 170 2.96 -15.50 -6.02
C VAL A 170 1.56 -15.29 -5.43
N TRP A 171 0.51 -15.40 -6.25
CA TRP A 171 -0.86 -15.26 -5.78
C TRP A 171 -1.26 -16.37 -4.80
N SER A 172 -0.90 -17.63 -5.09
CA SER A 172 -1.16 -18.75 -4.20
C SER A 172 -0.46 -18.59 -2.85
N GLU A 173 0.80 -18.13 -2.85
CA GLU A 173 1.54 -17.84 -1.62
C GLU A 173 0.87 -16.74 -0.79
N LEU A 174 0.36 -15.69 -1.45
CA LEU A 174 -0.41 -14.63 -0.79
C LEU A 174 -1.70 -15.14 -0.15
N LEU A 175 -2.42 -16.06 -0.81
CA LEU A 175 -3.64 -16.67 -0.28
C LEU A 175 -3.37 -17.60 0.91
N ASN A 176 -2.20 -18.26 0.95
CA ASN A 176 -1.80 -19.17 2.02
C ASN A 176 -1.35 -18.46 3.31
N GLY A 177 -1.45 -17.13 3.37
CA GLY A 177 -1.51 -16.38 4.64
C GLY A 177 -0.17 -15.89 5.17
N GLY A 178 0.65 -15.28 4.32
CA GLY A 178 1.87 -14.59 4.76
C GLY A 178 2.38 -13.52 3.78
N PRO A 179 3.25 -12.62 4.27
CA PRO A 179 4.10 -11.80 3.41
C PRO A 179 4.92 -12.67 2.44
N VAL A 180 5.00 -12.25 1.19
CA VAL A 180 5.72 -12.95 0.12
C VAL A 180 6.82 -12.04 -0.40
N ALA A 181 8.09 -12.44 -0.23
CA ALA A 181 9.25 -11.75 -0.81
C ALA A 181 9.43 -12.09 -2.29
N THR A 182 9.89 -13.30 -2.59
CA THR A 182 10.02 -13.86 -3.94
C THR A 182 10.02 -15.38 -3.80
N PRO A 183 8.99 -16.09 -4.30
CA PRO A 183 8.96 -17.55 -4.22
C PRO A 183 10.14 -18.19 -4.98
N PRO A 184 10.61 -19.39 -4.58
CA PRO A 184 11.62 -20.13 -5.32
C PRO A 184 11.22 -20.31 -6.80
N GLY A 185 12.16 -20.07 -7.71
CA GLY A 185 11.92 -20.17 -9.16
C GLY A 185 11.09 -19.03 -9.77
N VAL A 186 10.62 -18.06 -8.98
CA VAL A 186 9.94 -16.86 -9.46
C VAL A 186 10.95 -15.73 -9.61
N LEU A 187 10.88 -14.97 -10.70
CA LEU A 187 11.68 -13.75 -10.85
C LEU A 187 11.30 -12.73 -9.78
N TYR A 188 12.29 -12.13 -9.10
CA TYR A 188 12.10 -11.07 -8.09
C TYR A 188 11.28 -9.86 -8.58
N PHE A 189 11.11 -9.70 -9.89
CA PHE A 189 10.30 -8.66 -10.50
C PHE A 189 8.80 -8.96 -10.47
N ALA A 190 8.38 -10.23 -10.37
CA ALA A 190 6.97 -10.60 -10.40
C ALA A 190 6.17 -10.04 -9.20
N PRO A 191 6.66 -10.11 -7.94
CA PRO A 191 5.99 -9.47 -6.81
C PRO A 191 5.85 -7.94 -6.96
N ALA A 192 6.89 -7.27 -7.48
CA ALA A 192 6.84 -5.83 -7.76
C ALA A 192 5.78 -5.49 -8.82
N LEU A 193 5.73 -6.26 -9.91
CA LEU A 193 4.74 -6.11 -10.97
C LEU A 193 3.31 -6.32 -10.45
N MET A 194 3.10 -7.32 -9.57
CA MET A 194 1.79 -7.59 -8.97
C MET A 194 1.34 -6.49 -8.01
N LEU A 195 2.24 -5.98 -7.16
CA LEU A 195 1.94 -4.87 -6.27
C LEU A 195 1.40 -3.65 -7.03
N ASP A 196 2.06 -3.31 -8.14
CA ASP A 196 1.70 -2.17 -8.97
C ASP A 196 0.40 -2.39 -9.77
N ALA A 197 0.12 -3.64 -10.15
CA ALA A 197 -1.07 -4.03 -10.90
C ALA A 197 -2.33 -4.20 -10.02
N LEU A 198 -2.14 -4.47 -8.73
CA LEU A 198 -3.21 -4.85 -7.78
C LEU A 198 -3.15 -3.99 -6.50
N PRO A 199 -3.08 -2.65 -6.59
CA PRO A 199 -2.86 -1.78 -5.43
C PRO A 199 -4.02 -1.82 -4.41
N ASP A 200 -5.19 -2.27 -4.83
CA ASP A 200 -6.40 -2.51 -4.03
C ASP A 200 -6.36 -3.83 -3.22
N ALA A 201 -5.63 -4.83 -3.71
CA ALA A 201 -5.57 -6.16 -3.12
C ALA A 201 -4.28 -6.38 -2.32
N ILE A 202 -3.16 -5.83 -2.81
CA ILE A 202 -1.82 -6.08 -2.32
C ILE A 202 -1.23 -4.80 -1.72
N GLU A 203 -0.51 -4.93 -0.60
CA GLU A 203 0.34 -3.87 -0.05
C GLU A 203 1.78 -4.33 0.14
N TYR A 204 2.69 -3.36 0.15
CA TYR A 204 4.09 -3.59 0.50
C TYR A 204 4.27 -3.59 2.01
N VAL A 205 4.86 -4.65 2.56
CA VAL A 205 5.00 -4.83 4.01
C VAL A 205 6.45 -4.69 4.51
N GLY A 206 7.38 -4.27 3.67
CA GLY A 206 8.79 -4.07 4.05
C GLY A 206 9.68 -5.23 3.59
N ASN A 207 11.01 -5.05 3.67
CA ASN A 207 12.01 -6.08 3.35
C ASN A 207 11.86 -6.79 1.98
N GLY A 208 11.26 -6.13 0.99
CA GLY A 208 11.00 -6.75 -0.31
C GLY A 208 9.76 -7.64 -0.35
N GLU A 209 8.93 -7.64 0.70
CA GLU A 209 7.73 -8.47 0.83
C GLU A 209 6.44 -7.72 0.49
N ILE A 210 5.48 -8.44 -0.06
CA ILE A 210 4.11 -8.00 -0.31
C ILE A 210 3.12 -8.89 0.43
N ALA A 211 1.96 -8.37 0.79
CA ALA A 211 0.92 -9.14 1.45
C ALA A 211 -0.48 -8.69 1.00
N LEU A 212 -1.49 -9.51 1.24
CA LEU A 212 -2.89 -9.11 1.02
C LEU A 212 -3.27 -8.05 2.06
N ARG A 213 -3.91 -6.96 1.62
CA ARG A 213 -4.36 -5.87 2.51
C ARG A 213 -5.35 -6.31 3.59
N GLN A 214 -6.07 -7.40 3.32
CA GLN A 214 -7.06 -7.94 4.24
C GLN A 214 -6.51 -9.05 5.14
N ASP A 215 -5.23 -9.39 5.02
CA ASP A 215 -4.61 -10.40 5.87
C ASP A 215 -4.65 -9.97 7.34
N ALA A 216 -5.13 -10.86 8.21
CA ALA A 216 -5.29 -10.58 9.63
C ALA A 216 -3.96 -10.24 10.30
N ARG A 217 -2.84 -10.85 9.88
CA ARG A 217 -1.50 -10.58 10.42
C ARG A 217 -1.00 -9.22 9.98
N VAL A 218 -1.29 -8.81 8.73
CA VAL A 218 -0.93 -7.48 8.23
C VAL A 218 -1.76 -6.42 8.93
N ARG A 219 -3.07 -6.66 9.09
CA ARG A 219 -3.95 -5.79 9.87
C ARG A 219 -3.52 -5.72 11.33
N GLU A 220 -3.21 -6.84 11.96
CA GLU A 220 -2.73 -6.86 13.35
C GLU A 220 -1.38 -6.16 13.47
N ARG A 221 -0.44 -6.37 12.54
CA ARG A 221 0.83 -5.64 12.53
C ARG A 221 0.62 -4.15 12.31
N ASN A 222 -0.25 -3.76 11.39
CA ASN A 222 -0.60 -2.37 11.13
C ASN A 222 -1.35 -1.75 12.32
N LEU A 223 -2.20 -2.51 13.02
CA LEU A 223 -2.89 -2.10 14.24
C LEU A 223 -1.94 -2.02 15.43
N ARG A 224 -0.99 -2.95 15.58
CA ARG A 224 0.11 -2.87 16.55
C ARG A 224 0.95 -1.66 16.24
N ARG A 225 1.34 -1.45 14.98
CA ARG A 225 2.01 -0.22 14.53
C ARG A 225 1.16 1.01 14.76
N GLN A 226 -0.15 1.02 14.57
CA GLN A 226 -0.99 2.19 14.84
C GLN A 226 -1.21 2.42 16.33
N ARG A 227 -1.30 1.37 17.13
CA ARG A 227 -1.38 1.43 18.61
C ARG A 227 -0.05 1.86 19.21
N SER A 228 1.06 1.42 18.62
CA SER A 228 2.43 1.80 18.98
C SER A 228 2.85 3.13 18.35
N ALA A 229 2.31 3.50 17.20
CA ALA A 229 2.60 4.71 16.41
C ALA A 229 1.37 5.62 16.27
N GLY A 230 0.60 5.77 17.35
CA GLY A 230 -0.21 6.96 17.57
C GLY A 230 0.71 8.17 17.73
N GLY A 231 1.38 8.57 16.65
CA GLY A 231 2.47 9.55 16.60
C GLY A 231 3.42 9.40 15.39
N THR A 232 2.85 9.47 14.17
CA THR A 232 3.48 9.89 12.89
C THR A 232 4.70 9.18 12.30
N ALA A 233 4.52 8.68 11.07
CA ALA A 233 5.49 8.86 9.99
C ALA A 233 4.77 9.19 8.65
N GLY A 234 4.84 10.47 8.28
CA GLY A 234 5.06 10.98 6.92
C GLY A 234 4.01 10.77 5.81
N GLY A 235 3.29 11.86 5.49
CA GLY A 235 3.05 12.24 4.09
C GLY A 235 1.61 12.15 3.57
N GLY A 236 0.79 13.16 3.89
CA GLY A 236 -0.49 13.39 3.22
C GLY A 236 -1.50 14.11 4.11
N GLN A 237 -1.66 15.41 3.87
CA GLN A 237 -2.70 16.32 4.36
C GLN A 237 -3.89 15.74 5.19
N ARG A 238 -4.04 16.33 6.39
CA ARG A 238 -5.24 16.53 7.23
C ARG A 238 -5.48 15.54 8.40
N GLY A 239 -5.17 16.01 9.61
CA GLY A 239 -5.65 15.49 10.89
C GLY A 239 -4.53 15.39 11.93
N GLY A 240 -4.55 16.24 12.97
CA GLY A 240 -3.52 16.29 14.00
C GLY A 240 -3.39 14.97 14.77
N GLY A 241 -2.34 14.21 14.49
CA GLY A 241 -1.92 13.08 15.31
C GLY A 241 -1.00 13.59 16.42
N GLY A 242 -1.51 13.63 17.65
CA GLY A 242 -0.72 13.97 18.83
C GLY A 242 0.35 12.92 19.14
N GLU A 243 1.35 13.33 19.92
CA GLU A 243 2.37 12.48 20.50
C GLU A 243 1.76 11.41 21.43
N GLY A 244 2.19 10.15 21.29
CA GLY A 244 1.72 9.04 22.14
C GLY A 244 2.27 9.11 23.57
N PRO A 245 1.54 8.59 24.58
CA PRO A 245 1.90 8.77 25.99
C PRO A 245 3.26 8.16 26.38
N VAL A 246 3.66 7.04 25.76
CA VAL A 246 4.99 6.42 26.01
C VAL A 246 6.12 7.27 25.44
N HIS A 247 5.93 7.82 24.23
CA HIS A 247 6.91 8.72 23.59
C HIS A 247 7.10 9.98 24.44
N ALA A 248 5.99 10.60 24.84
CA ALA A 248 5.98 11.77 25.73
C ALA A 248 6.66 11.48 27.09
N ALA A 249 6.33 10.35 27.72
CA ALA A 249 6.92 9.98 29.01
C ALA A 249 8.44 9.83 28.93
N ILE A 250 8.95 9.11 27.93
CA ILE A 250 10.40 8.91 27.77
C ILE A 250 11.09 10.24 27.43
N LYS A 251 10.51 11.04 26.54
CA LYS A 251 11.06 12.35 26.16
C LYS A 251 11.16 13.29 27.37
N GLN A 252 10.09 13.40 28.16
CA GLN A 252 10.07 14.20 29.40
C GLN A 252 11.05 13.65 30.44
N TYR A 253 11.21 12.33 30.52
CA TYR A 253 12.16 11.73 31.44
C TYR A 253 13.61 12.06 31.06
N ILE A 254 13.97 11.99 29.77
CA ILE A 254 15.29 12.43 29.28
C ILE A 254 15.50 13.92 29.56
N GLU A 255 14.50 14.76 29.33
CA GLU A 255 14.59 16.20 29.60
C GLU A 255 14.86 16.52 31.07
N ARG A 256 14.16 15.85 31.99
CA ARG A 256 14.24 16.11 33.44
C ARG A 256 15.40 15.41 34.14
N ASN A 257 15.80 14.23 33.66
CA ASN A 257 16.81 13.39 34.29
C ASN A 257 17.84 12.87 33.25
N PRO A 258 18.49 13.75 32.48
CA PRO A 258 19.30 13.34 31.34
C PRO A 258 20.49 12.45 31.74
N ASP A 259 21.10 12.69 32.90
CA ASP A 259 22.21 11.88 33.43
C ASP A 259 21.78 10.45 33.77
N GLU A 260 20.62 10.27 34.40
CA GLU A 260 20.09 8.94 34.70
C GLU A 260 19.62 8.23 33.42
N ALA A 261 18.96 8.97 32.52
CA ALA A 261 18.40 8.42 31.29
C ALA A 261 19.49 7.99 30.28
N LEU A 262 20.59 8.75 30.18
CA LEU A 262 21.62 8.57 29.15
C LEU A 262 22.98 8.14 29.71
N GLY A 263 23.14 7.98 31.02
CA GLY A 263 24.44 7.69 31.66
C GLY A 263 25.16 6.45 31.13
N ALA A 264 24.42 5.47 30.60
CA ALA A 264 25.00 4.29 29.94
C ALA A 264 25.80 4.61 28.65
N LEU A 265 25.60 5.80 28.08
CA LEU A 265 26.24 6.25 26.85
C LEU A 265 27.62 6.89 27.10
N GLY A 266 28.01 7.17 28.34
CA GLY A 266 29.34 7.72 28.65
C GLY A 266 29.29 9.04 29.42
N PRO A 267 30.17 10.00 29.12
CA PRO A 267 30.54 11.06 30.06
C PRO A 267 29.38 12.00 30.37
N VAL A 268 29.00 11.99 31.65
CA VAL A 268 28.12 12.95 32.31
C VAL A 268 28.90 14.24 32.64
N PRO A 269 28.24 15.40 32.82
CA PRO A 269 26.79 15.61 32.77
C PRO A 269 26.25 15.81 31.35
N PHE A 270 25.01 15.37 31.13
CA PHE A 270 24.19 15.71 29.99
C PHE A 270 23.32 16.92 30.33
N THR A 271 23.40 17.96 29.50
CA THR A 271 22.56 19.15 29.62
C THR A 271 21.53 19.18 28.49
N CYS A 272 20.25 18.99 28.81
CA CYS A 272 19.17 19.18 27.84
C CYS A 272 19.12 20.66 27.39
N LYS A 273 19.09 20.89 26.08
CA LYS A 273 19.00 22.23 25.48
C LYS A 273 17.64 22.52 24.89
N SER A 274 17.00 21.51 24.30
CA SER A 274 15.68 21.65 23.71
C SER A 274 15.01 20.28 23.61
N THR A 275 13.72 20.24 23.87
CA THR A 275 12.82 19.21 23.34
C THR A 275 12.22 19.71 22.03
N GLU A 276 11.89 18.81 21.10
CA GLU A 276 11.24 19.13 19.83
C GLU A 276 12.01 20.17 18.96
N PHE A 277 13.35 20.12 18.95
CA PHE A 277 14.17 21.07 18.19
C PHE A 277 13.92 20.94 16.69
N VAL A 278 13.58 22.06 16.04
CA VAL A 278 13.26 22.11 14.61
C VAL A 278 14.44 22.68 13.84
N PHE A 279 14.95 21.90 12.89
CA PHE A 279 15.96 22.34 11.93
C PHE A 279 15.38 23.31 10.91
N ALA A 280 16.24 24.07 10.23
CA ALA A 280 15.84 24.95 9.12
C ALA A 280 15.15 24.21 7.95
N THR A 281 15.37 22.89 7.83
CA THR A 281 14.70 22.02 6.84
C THR A 281 13.25 21.69 7.22
N GLY A 282 12.81 22.05 8.42
CA GLY A 282 11.52 21.67 8.99
C GLY A 282 11.52 20.29 9.67
N ASP A 283 12.63 19.56 9.60
CA ASP A 283 12.83 18.33 10.37
C ASP A 283 12.88 18.61 11.88
N ARG A 284 12.49 17.64 12.70
CA ARG A 284 12.41 17.81 14.15
C ARG A 284 13.06 16.66 14.91
N VAL A 285 14.00 16.97 15.79
CA VAL A 285 14.58 16.01 16.74
C VAL A 285 13.84 16.07 18.07
N ASP A 286 13.59 14.92 18.69
CA ASP A 286 12.80 14.84 19.93
C ASP A 286 13.53 15.49 21.11
N VAL A 287 14.82 15.22 21.29
CA VAL A 287 15.65 15.85 22.33
C VAL A 287 17.03 16.22 21.79
N LEU A 288 17.45 17.44 22.08
CA LEU A 288 18.79 17.96 21.85
C LEU A 288 19.49 18.19 23.19
N LEU A 289 20.67 17.59 23.37
CA LEU A 289 21.49 17.77 24.56
C LEU A 289 22.95 18.11 24.20
N ILE A 290 23.71 18.48 25.22
CA ILE A 290 25.18 18.56 25.18
C ILE A 290 25.73 17.63 26.26
N ASP A 291 26.71 16.78 25.94
CA ASP A 291 27.36 15.89 26.92
C ASP A 291 28.53 16.57 27.67
N GLY A 292 29.14 15.85 28.62
CA GLY A 292 30.21 16.39 29.47
C GLY A 292 31.49 16.79 28.70
N GLU A 293 31.62 16.36 27.45
CA GLU A 293 32.73 16.71 26.57
C GLU A 293 32.37 17.85 25.60
N GLY A 294 31.19 18.45 25.73
CA GLY A 294 30.73 19.54 24.87
C GLY A 294 30.20 19.08 23.50
N ARG A 295 30.00 17.77 23.29
CA ARG A 295 29.46 17.24 22.04
C ARG A 295 27.95 17.38 21.99
N ILE A 296 27.42 17.57 20.79
CA ILE A 296 25.99 17.61 20.54
C ILE A 296 25.43 16.18 20.58
N VAL A 297 24.31 15.98 21.27
CA VAL A 297 23.62 14.69 21.36
C VAL A 297 22.19 14.85 20.85
N LEU A 298 21.89 14.19 19.74
CA LEU A 298 20.58 14.19 19.08
C LEU A 298 19.86 12.88 19.38
N VAL A 299 18.77 12.96 20.14
CA VAL A 299 18.01 11.78 20.56
C VAL A 299 16.70 11.70 19.79
N GLU A 300 16.53 10.58 19.10
CA GLU A 300 15.25 10.14 18.54
C GLU A 300 14.61 9.17 19.53
N VAL A 301 13.43 9.51 20.04
CA VAL A 301 12.68 8.70 20.99
C VAL A 301 11.64 7.89 20.24
N LYS A 302 11.52 6.60 20.54
CA LYS A 302 10.46 5.74 20.01
C LYS A 302 9.78 4.93 21.10
N PRO A 303 8.45 4.73 20.99
CA PRO A 303 7.72 3.91 21.95
C PRO A 303 8.02 2.41 21.80
N LEU A 304 8.52 1.97 20.64
CA LEU A 304 8.96 0.61 20.36
C LEU A 304 9.97 0.63 19.21
N VAL A 305 10.93 -0.29 19.25
CA VAL A 305 11.84 -0.58 18.13
C VAL A 305 11.88 -2.09 17.93
N ASP A 306 11.54 -2.57 16.73
CA ASP A 306 11.64 -4.00 16.37
C ASP A 306 12.91 -4.34 15.55
N GLU A 307 13.14 -5.64 15.28
CA GLU A 307 14.32 -6.11 14.52
C GLU A 307 14.33 -5.73 13.04
N THR A 308 13.24 -5.16 12.53
CA THR A 308 13.07 -4.73 11.14
C THR A 308 12.95 -3.22 11.00
N GLU A 309 12.75 -2.50 12.10
CA GLU A 309 12.54 -1.06 12.15
C GLU A 309 13.85 -0.29 12.06
N LEU A 310 14.30 -0.08 10.82
CA LEU A 310 15.46 0.78 10.53
C LEU A 310 15.14 2.28 10.62
N ALA A 311 13.86 2.65 10.55
CA ALA A 311 13.44 4.04 10.45
C ALA A 311 13.94 4.93 11.61
N PRO A 312 13.87 4.52 12.90
CA PRO A 312 14.37 5.33 14.01
C PRO A 312 15.87 5.63 13.90
N PHE A 313 16.67 4.62 13.56
CA PHE A 313 18.11 4.77 13.37
C PHE A 313 18.45 5.63 12.16
N ALA A 314 17.73 5.46 11.05
CA ALA A 314 17.89 6.30 9.88
C ALA A 314 17.53 7.77 10.17
N GLN A 315 16.51 8.00 11.00
CA GLN A 315 16.11 9.34 11.43
C GLN A 315 17.17 9.99 12.32
N ALA A 316 17.70 9.26 13.30
CA ALA A 316 18.83 9.73 14.13
C ALA A 316 20.09 10.03 13.28
N ALA A 317 20.44 9.15 12.33
CA ALA A 317 21.56 9.37 11.41
C ALA A 317 21.34 10.58 10.48
N LYS A 318 20.11 10.79 10.01
CA LYS A 318 19.71 11.97 9.24
C LYS A 318 19.98 13.24 10.06
N TYR A 319 19.56 13.29 11.32
CA TYR A 319 19.77 14.47 12.17
C TYR A 319 21.23 14.78 12.43
N ARG A 320 22.07 13.75 12.61
CA ARG A 320 23.52 13.93 12.68
C ARG A 320 24.08 14.61 11.43
N THR A 321 23.63 14.17 10.26
CA THR A 321 24.06 14.74 8.98
C THR A 321 23.54 16.17 8.81
N LEU A 322 22.28 16.43 9.17
CA LEU A 322 21.71 17.78 9.11
C LEU A 322 22.47 18.75 10.02
N TRP A 323 22.80 18.35 11.24
CA TRP A 323 23.56 19.19 12.16
C TRP A 323 24.96 19.51 11.62
N HIS A 324 25.66 18.50 11.07
CA HIS A 324 26.96 18.71 10.42
C HIS A 324 26.88 19.75 9.30
N VAL A 325 25.89 19.61 8.42
CA VAL A 325 25.75 20.48 7.24
C VAL A 325 25.29 21.88 7.61
N LEU A 326 24.30 22.00 8.50
CA LEU A 326 23.66 23.28 8.82
C LEU A 326 24.48 24.11 9.81
N GLU A 327 25.15 23.47 10.76
CA GLU A 327 25.90 24.15 11.84
C GLU A 327 27.42 24.08 11.63
N GLY A 328 27.90 23.42 10.55
CA GLY A 328 29.33 23.32 10.22
C GLY A 328 30.18 22.57 11.25
N ARG A 329 29.57 21.74 12.10
CA ARG A 329 30.24 20.97 13.17
C ARG A 329 30.79 19.66 12.64
N ASP A 330 31.94 19.20 13.14
CA ASP A 330 32.49 17.92 12.69
C ASP A 330 31.60 16.74 13.12
N LEU A 331 31.53 15.68 12.30
CA LEU A 331 30.71 14.51 12.62
C LEU A 331 31.14 13.83 13.93
N SER A 332 32.40 13.94 14.34
CA SER A 332 32.92 13.42 15.62
C SER A 332 32.41 14.20 16.83
N GLU A 333 31.96 15.45 16.64
CA GLU A 333 31.37 16.29 17.68
C GLU A 333 29.86 16.09 17.84
N ILE A 334 29.26 15.21 17.02
CA ILE A 334 27.80 14.99 16.98
C ILE A 334 27.52 13.51 17.20
N ARG A 335 26.82 13.23 18.29
CA ARG A 335 26.30 11.92 18.66
C ARG A 335 24.82 11.83 18.29
N CYS A 336 24.40 10.67 17.82
CA CYS A 336 23.00 10.41 17.54
C CYS A 336 22.57 9.13 18.24
N VAL A 337 21.42 9.20 18.90
CA VAL A 337 20.95 8.19 19.85
C VAL A 337 19.52 7.83 19.51
N VAL A 338 19.19 6.54 19.52
CA VAL A 338 17.81 6.08 19.57
C VAL A 338 17.47 5.66 21.00
N ALA A 339 16.43 6.25 21.59
CA ALA A 339 15.93 5.91 22.91
C ALA A 339 14.56 5.23 22.80
N ALA A 340 14.39 4.07 23.43
CA ALA A 340 13.11 3.36 23.45
C ALA A 340 12.99 2.45 24.68
N PRO A 341 11.80 1.93 25.03
CA PRO A 341 11.66 0.94 26.11
C PRO A 341 12.45 -0.34 25.88
N ARG A 342 12.61 -0.72 24.62
CA ARG A 342 13.30 -1.93 24.21
C ARG A 342 13.87 -1.76 22.80
N ILE A 343 15.11 -2.18 22.63
CA ILE A 343 15.85 -2.15 21.38
C ILE A 343 16.54 -3.50 21.21
N PRO A 344 16.21 -4.29 20.18
CA PRO A 344 16.83 -5.61 19.98
C PRO A 344 18.37 -5.51 19.98
N PRO A 345 19.08 -6.27 20.84
CA PRO A 345 20.53 -6.08 21.02
C PRO A 345 21.34 -6.24 19.75
N ARG A 346 20.91 -7.14 18.85
CA ARG A 346 21.55 -7.33 17.53
C ARG A 346 21.39 -6.10 16.64
N MET A 347 20.21 -5.48 16.66
CA MET A 347 19.94 -4.25 15.91
C MET A 347 20.78 -3.09 16.47
N GLY A 348 20.71 -2.86 17.78
CA GLY A 348 21.45 -1.78 18.45
C GLY A 348 22.96 -1.87 18.19
N ARG A 349 23.56 -3.06 18.34
CA ARG A 349 24.98 -3.28 18.03
C ARG A 349 25.30 -3.02 16.56
N LYS A 350 24.49 -3.54 15.64
CA LYS A 350 24.68 -3.33 14.19
C LYS A 350 24.66 -1.84 13.84
N MET A 351 23.69 -1.10 14.37
CA MET A 351 23.51 0.32 14.06
C MET A 351 24.65 1.17 14.62
N ARG A 352 25.12 0.84 15.83
CA ARG A 352 26.30 1.48 16.42
C ARG A 352 27.55 1.26 15.58
N THR A 353 27.86 0.01 15.23
CA THR A 353 29.10 -0.33 14.50
C THR A 353 29.09 0.15 13.05
N ALA A 354 27.97 0.00 12.34
CA ALA A 354 27.91 0.30 10.91
C ALA A 354 27.65 1.78 10.59
N TYR A 355 26.93 2.49 11.46
CA TYR A 355 26.43 3.84 11.16
C TYR A 355 26.74 4.87 12.26
N ASN A 356 27.42 4.45 13.34
CA ASN A 356 27.70 5.29 14.50
C ASN A 356 26.43 5.94 15.08
N VAL A 357 25.35 5.15 15.13
CA VAL A 357 24.10 5.51 15.81
C VAL A 357 24.04 4.72 17.12
N GLU A 358 24.11 5.42 18.23
CA GLU A 358 24.04 4.86 19.57
C GLU A 358 22.58 4.55 19.95
N HIS A 359 22.40 3.81 21.05
CA HIS A 359 21.06 3.48 21.52
C HIS A 359 21.04 3.33 23.03
N VAL A 360 19.88 3.61 23.62
CA VAL A 360 19.64 3.44 25.06
C VAL A 360 18.24 2.89 25.28
N GLU A 361 18.13 1.93 26.20
CA GLU A 361 16.83 1.42 26.64
C GLU A 361 16.38 2.18 27.89
N ILE A 362 15.19 2.79 27.84
CA ILE A 362 14.61 3.57 28.94
C ILE A 362 13.29 2.92 29.38
N SER A 363 13.29 2.37 30.59
CA SER A 363 12.10 1.73 31.16
C SER A 363 10.94 2.74 31.30
N VAL A 364 9.75 2.38 30.82
CA VAL A 364 8.53 3.17 31.03
C VAL A 364 8.22 3.29 32.52
N ALA A 365 8.52 2.26 33.33
CA ALA A 365 8.30 2.31 34.78
C ALA A 365 9.18 3.34 35.47
N LYS A 366 10.36 3.67 34.90
CA LYS A 366 11.18 4.78 35.38
C LYS A 366 10.65 6.13 34.87
N ALA A 367 10.28 6.19 33.60
CA ALA A 367 9.83 7.43 32.96
C ALA A 367 8.47 7.92 33.48
N ASP A 368 7.52 7.02 33.66
CA ASP A 368 6.18 7.26 34.20
C ASP A 368 5.62 5.96 34.82
N PRO A 369 5.81 5.76 36.15
CA PRO A 369 5.33 4.57 36.85
C PRO A 369 3.81 4.35 36.74
N ALA A 370 3.02 5.44 36.67
CA ALA A 370 1.57 5.35 36.57
C ALA A 370 1.14 4.85 35.19
N LEU A 371 1.79 5.34 34.14
CA LEU A 371 1.61 4.86 32.78
C LEU A 371 2.05 3.41 32.63
N ALA A 372 3.20 3.02 33.19
CA ALA A 372 3.67 1.63 33.16
C ALA A 372 2.66 0.68 33.79
N LYS A 373 2.14 1.03 34.98
CA LYS A 373 1.08 0.26 35.65
C LYS A 373 -0.20 0.15 34.79
N LYS A 374 -0.59 1.24 34.12
CA LYS A 374 -1.76 1.26 33.22
C LYS A 374 -1.56 0.37 31.99
N LEU A 375 -0.32 0.25 31.50
CA LEU A 375 0.03 -0.54 30.31
C LEU A 375 0.43 -1.99 30.64
N GLY A 376 0.62 -2.33 31.93
CA GLY A 376 1.09 -3.64 32.35
C GLY A 376 2.55 -3.90 31.97
N LEU A 377 3.39 -2.86 32.05
CA LEU A 377 4.82 -2.87 31.70
C LEU A 377 5.73 -2.90 32.92
#